data_AF-A0A2G5W2B2-F1
#
_entry.id   AF-A0A2G5W2B2-F1
#
_cell.length_a   1.000
_cell.length_b   1.000
_cell.length_c   1.000
_cell.angle_alpha   90.00
_cell.angle_beta   90.00
_cell.angle_gamma   90.00
#
_symmetry.space_group_name_H-M   'P 1'
#
loop_
_entity.id
_entity.type
_entity.pdbx_description
1 polymer ?
#
loop_
_entity_poly.entity_id
_entity_poly.type
_entity_poly.pdbx_seq_one_letter_code
_entity_poly.pdbx_strand_id
1 'polypeptide(L)'
;MIQQKRGGLCYELNGLLYIVLKDLGFPAQLAAGTVWAPSPRDSYVTDRTHVVNLLEFEDTLYLIDSGFGNNLVMQPVALDGDAVTSPAGTFRLRTETTEKGTMVFEQLKDNNWELRYGLYPDAINWSHLDCVKQQIHHSPESSFNKALLIAKLTDDGTYSINEDRYYRKSSGNEETLTFQDHDELLKQVRQHAAPAVYEATVNYINQQKLSC
;
A
#
# COMPACT_ATOMS: atom_id res chain seq x y z
N MET A 1 -3.75 12.96 7.82
CA MET A 1 -2.52 12.26 8.26
C MET A 1 -1.69 13.05 9.27
N ILE A 2 -1.26 14.29 8.98
CA ILE A 2 -0.37 15.05 9.90
C ILE A 2 -1.09 15.57 11.15
N GLN A 3 -2.04 16.50 11.01
CA GLN A 3 -2.71 17.14 12.16
C GLN A 3 -3.51 16.13 13.01
N GLN A 4 -4.29 15.28 12.35
CA GLN A 4 -5.14 14.28 13.01
C GLN A 4 -4.40 12.97 13.34
N LYS A 5 -3.11 12.83 12.98
CA LYS A 5 -2.29 11.62 13.24
C LYS A 5 -2.94 10.30 12.77
N ARG A 6 -3.71 10.35 11.67
CA ARG A 6 -4.30 9.19 10.99
C ARG A 6 -3.35 8.62 9.94
N GLY A 7 -3.52 7.35 9.60
CA GLY A 7 -2.96 6.76 8.37
C GLY A 7 -3.75 7.17 7.12
N GLY A 8 -3.55 6.44 6.03
CA GLY A 8 -4.28 6.60 4.78
C GLY A 8 -4.01 5.45 3.81
N LEU A 9 -4.66 5.47 2.65
CA LEU A 9 -4.40 4.53 1.55
C LEU A 9 -3.39 5.12 0.55
N CYS A 10 -3.05 4.38 -0.52
CA CYS A 10 -1.98 4.77 -1.44
C CYS A 10 -2.15 6.17 -2.05
N TYR A 11 -3.36 6.57 -2.43
CA TYR A 11 -3.62 7.89 -3.00
C TYR A 11 -3.43 9.03 -1.98
N GLU A 12 -3.62 8.76 -0.68
CA GLU A 12 -3.37 9.73 0.39
C GLU A 12 -1.87 9.76 0.72
N LEU A 13 -1.27 8.60 0.98
CA LEU A 13 0.12 8.45 1.40
C LEU A 13 1.08 8.94 0.32
N ASN A 14 0.93 8.47 -0.92
CA ASN A 14 1.76 8.89 -2.03
C ASN A 14 1.44 10.32 -2.49
N GLY A 15 0.21 10.81 -2.30
CA GLY A 15 -0.15 12.21 -2.51
C GLY A 15 0.55 13.15 -1.52
N LEU A 16 0.62 12.78 -0.24
CA LEU A 16 1.38 13.54 0.76
C LEU A 16 2.88 13.51 0.47
N LEU A 17 3.42 12.33 0.14
CA LEU A 17 4.84 12.20 -0.22
C LEU A 17 5.19 13.02 -1.46
N TYR A 18 4.30 13.04 -2.47
CA TYR A 18 4.44 13.89 -3.65
C TYR A 18 4.60 15.36 -3.28
N ILE A 19 3.73 15.90 -2.41
CA ILE A 19 3.82 17.29 -1.96
C ILE A 19 5.19 17.56 -1.33
N VAL A 20 5.68 16.67 -0.46
CA VAL A 20 6.99 16.80 0.19
C VAL A 20 8.13 16.75 -0.84
N LEU A 21 8.11 15.79 -1.77
CA LEU A 21 9.14 15.69 -2.82
C LEU A 21 9.19 16.95 -3.69
N LYS A 22 8.02 17.49 -4.07
CA LYS A 22 7.93 18.74 -4.84
C LYS A 22 8.45 19.94 -4.06
N ASP A 23 8.11 20.05 -2.77
CA ASP A 23 8.57 21.14 -1.90
C ASP A 23 10.09 21.12 -1.69
N LEU A 24 10.68 19.92 -1.64
CA LEU A 24 12.13 19.72 -1.58
C LEU A 24 12.84 19.93 -2.93
N GLY A 25 12.12 20.25 -4.01
CA GLY A 25 12.68 20.55 -5.32
C GLY A 25 12.97 19.33 -6.21
N PHE A 26 12.51 18.13 -5.83
CA PHE A 26 12.67 16.95 -6.67
C PHE A 26 11.72 16.96 -7.88
N PRO A 27 12.16 16.50 -9.06
CA PRO A 27 11.32 16.34 -10.25
C PRO A 27 10.46 15.07 -10.15
N ALA A 28 9.61 15.02 -9.12
CA ALA A 28 8.67 13.93 -8.93
C ALA A 28 7.35 14.18 -9.69
N GLN A 29 6.70 13.09 -10.10
CA GLN A 29 5.33 13.04 -10.62
C GLN A 29 4.55 11.90 -9.96
N LEU A 30 3.23 12.02 -9.95
CA LEU A 30 2.34 10.92 -9.58
C LEU A 30 2.09 10.05 -10.82
N ALA A 31 2.01 8.74 -10.62
CA ALA A 31 1.67 7.77 -11.66
C ALA A 31 0.61 6.77 -11.15
N ALA A 32 -0.12 6.16 -12.09
CA ALA A 32 -1.14 5.17 -11.78
C ALA A 32 -0.63 3.75 -12.05
N GLY A 33 -0.99 2.83 -11.16
CA GLY A 33 -0.79 1.39 -11.34
C GLY A 33 -2.06 0.59 -11.08
N THR A 34 -2.02 -0.66 -11.52
CA THR A 34 -3.12 -1.61 -11.32
C THR A 34 -2.56 -2.84 -10.61
N VAL A 35 -3.08 -3.11 -9.41
CA VAL A 35 -2.61 -4.20 -8.55
C VAL A 35 -2.94 -5.55 -9.18
N TRP A 36 -1.95 -6.45 -9.15
CA TRP A 36 -2.12 -7.86 -9.49
C TRP A 36 -2.53 -8.62 -8.24
N ALA A 37 -3.68 -9.29 -8.30
CA ALA A 37 -4.06 -10.26 -7.29
C ALA A 37 -3.50 -11.62 -7.69
N PRO A 38 -2.60 -12.22 -6.88
CA PRO A 38 -2.05 -13.54 -7.16
C PRO A 38 -3.14 -14.63 -7.07
N SER A 39 -2.74 -15.87 -7.33
CA SER A 39 -3.60 -17.06 -7.16
C SER A 39 -4.39 -17.02 -5.84
N PRO A 40 -5.70 -17.35 -5.86
CA PRO A 40 -6.43 -17.98 -6.98
C PRO A 40 -7.05 -17.00 -7.97
N ARG A 41 -6.97 -15.67 -7.74
CA ARG A 41 -7.62 -14.68 -8.62
C ARG A 41 -6.87 -14.49 -9.94
N ASP A 42 -5.54 -14.56 -9.89
CA ASP A 42 -4.62 -14.52 -11.03
C ASP A 42 -5.00 -13.48 -12.11
N SER A 43 -5.28 -12.26 -11.64
CA SER A 43 -5.74 -11.18 -12.50
C SER A 43 -5.53 -9.80 -11.86
N TYR A 44 -5.51 -8.78 -12.70
CA TYR A 44 -5.57 -7.40 -12.25
C TYR A 44 -6.91 -7.10 -11.54
N VAL A 45 -6.84 -6.27 -10.49
CA VAL A 45 -8.02 -5.81 -9.76
C VAL A 45 -8.63 -4.57 -10.42
N THR A 46 -9.12 -3.60 -9.64
CA THR A 46 -9.64 -2.33 -10.17
C THR A 46 -8.53 -1.53 -10.87
N ASP A 47 -8.83 -1.11 -12.10
CA ASP A 47 -7.84 -0.47 -12.97
C ASP A 47 -7.43 0.93 -12.47
N ARG A 48 -6.14 1.23 -12.52
CA ARG A 48 -5.54 2.54 -12.20
C ARG A 48 -5.86 3.08 -10.79
N THR A 49 -6.13 2.19 -9.83
CA THR A 49 -6.44 2.56 -8.43
C THR A 49 -5.23 2.56 -7.51
N HIS A 50 -4.06 2.10 -7.94
CA HIS A 50 -2.82 2.28 -7.18
C HIS A 50 -2.15 3.57 -7.61
N VAL A 51 -1.68 4.36 -6.65
CA VAL A 51 -1.00 5.65 -6.90
C VAL A 51 0.40 5.52 -6.35
N VAL A 52 1.40 5.91 -7.14
CA VAL A 52 2.82 5.89 -6.77
C VAL A 52 3.49 7.19 -7.18
N ASN A 53 4.71 7.43 -6.70
CA ASN A 53 5.57 8.50 -7.19
C ASN A 53 6.62 7.94 -8.16
N LEU A 54 6.82 8.65 -9.26
CA LEU A 54 7.96 8.47 -10.16
C LEU A 54 8.87 9.70 -10.04
N LEU A 55 10.17 9.46 -9.95
CA LEU A 55 11.20 10.48 -9.76
C LEU A 55 12.31 10.28 -10.79
N GLU A 56 12.58 11.27 -11.61
CA GLU A 56 13.78 11.29 -12.46
C GLU A 56 14.97 11.87 -11.69
N PHE A 57 16.06 11.13 -11.59
CA PHE A 57 17.28 11.60 -10.93
C PHE A 57 18.49 11.04 -11.66
N GLU A 58 19.42 11.91 -12.07
CA GLU A 58 20.65 11.53 -12.81
C GLU A 58 20.35 10.57 -13.98
N ASP A 59 19.42 10.99 -14.87
CA ASP A 59 18.98 10.23 -16.05
C ASP A 59 18.38 8.84 -15.76
N THR A 60 18.05 8.56 -14.50
CA THR A 60 17.43 7.31 -14.06
C THR A 60 16.04 7.56 -13.49
N LEU A 61 15.06 6.77 -13.92
CA LEU A 61 13.71 6.79 -13.37
C LEU A 61 13.63 5.91 -12.13
N TYR A 62 13.15 6.47 -11.03
CA TYR A 62 12.92 5.76 -9.78
C TYR A 62 11.43 5.70 -9.44
N LEU A 63 11.00 4.55 -8.94
CA LEU A 63 9.72 4.39 -8.27
C LEU A 63 9.89 4.64 -6.77
N ILE A 64 8.99 5.44 -6.20
CA ILE A 64 8.88 5.67 -4.76
C ILE A 64 7.43 5.40 -4.36
N ASP A 65 7.23 4.38 -3.52
CA ASP A 65 5.91 3.94 -3.08
C ASP A 65 5.88 3.80 -1.55
N SER A 66 5.02 4.59 -0.92
CA SER A 66 4.72 4.58 0.52
C SER A 66 3.36 3.98 0.86
N GLY A 67 2.61 3.53 -0.16
CA GLY A 67 1.19 3.23 -0.09
C GLY A 67 0.79 1.77 -0.27
N PHE A 68 1.74 0.87 -0.52
CA PHE A 68 1.48 -0.54 -0.84
C PHE A 68 1.37 -1.48 0.38
N GLY A 69 0.85 -0.96 1.50
CA GLY A 69 0.55 -1.73 2.71
C GLY A 69 1.81 -2.33 3.37
N ASN A 70 1.84 -3.65 3.54
CA ASN A 70 2.99 -4.36 4.13
C ASN A 70 4.12 -4.64 3.12
N ASN A 71 3.97 -4.25 1.86
CA ASN A 71 4.92 -4.57 0.79
C ASN A 71 5.75 -3.34 0.40
N LEU A 72 6.28 -2.61 1.39
CA LEU A 72 7.01 -1.36 1.18
C LEU A 72 8.52 -1.60 1.11
N VAL A 73 9.15 -1.03 0.09
CA VAL A 73 10.59 -1.15 -0.17
C VAL A 73 11.44 -0.21 0.69
N MET A 74 10.85 0.88 1.18
CA MET A 74 11.50 1.89 2.05
C MET A 74 12.66 2.66 1.43
N GLN A 75 12.92 2.48 0.14
CA GLN A 75 13.90 3.25 -0.62
C GLN A 75 13.47 3.33 -2.10
N PRO A 76 14.00 4.29 -2.87
CA PRO A 76 13.73 4.39 -4.30
C PRO A 76 14.16 3.13 -5.05
N VAL A 77 13.36 2.70 -6.03
CA VAL A 77 13.63 1.53 -6.88
C VAL A 77 13.90 2.00 -8.30
N ALA A 78 15.13 1.84 -8.77
CA ALA A 78 15.53 2.22 -10.12
C ALA A 78 14.85 1.33 -11.18
N LEU A 79 14.34 1.94 -12.25
CA LEU A 79 13.85 1.23 -13.43
C LEU A 79 14.99 0.43 -14.06
N ASP A 80 14.76 -0.86 -14.27
CA ASP A 80 15.74 -1.80 -14.84
C ASP A 80 17.06 -1.91 -14.06
N GLY A 81 17.10 -1.38 -12.83
CA GLY A 81 18.24 -1.47 -11.93
C GLY A 81 18.29 -2.76 -11.12
N ASP A 82 19.18 -2.78 -10.14
CA ASP A 82 19.29 -3.90 -9.21
C ASP A 82 18.05 -4.05 -8.33
N ALA A 83 17.82 -5.29 -7.88
CA ALA A 83 16.79 -5.58 -6.91
C ALA A 83 17.10 -4.91 -5.56
N VAL A 84 16.05 -4.47 -4.88
CA VAL A 84 16.13 -3.78 -3.60
C VAL A 84 15.49 -4.65 -2.52
N THR A 85 16.18 -4.79 -1.38
CA THR A 85 15.70 -5.58 -0.25
C THR A 85 15.31 -4.70 0.94
N SER A 86 14.21 -5.05 1.58
CA SER A 86 13.67 -4.45 2.81
C SER A 86 13.14 -5.56 3.73
N PRO A 87 12.70 -5.26 4.97
CA PRO A 87 12.01 -6.25 5.81
C PRO A 87 10.75 -6.84 5.16
N ALA A 88 10.12 -6.14 4.21
CA ALA A 88 8.97 -6.62 3.45
C ALA A 88 9.34 -7.63 2.33
N GLY A 89 10.62 -7.75 2.00
CA GLY A 89 11.13 -8.64 0.96
C GLY A 89 12.01 -7.92 -0.06
N THR A 90 12.28 -8.62 -1.17
CA THR A 90 13.12 -8.12 -2.26
C THR A 90 12.25 -7.78 -3.47
N PHE A 91 12.45 -6.59 -4.03
CA PHE A 91 11.61 -5.99 -5.05
C PHE A 91 12.42 -5.45 -6.22
N ARG A 92 11.80 -5.29 -7.38
CA ARG A 92 12.41 -4.62 -8.53
C ARG A 92 11.36 -3.93 -9.39
N LEU A 93 11.81 -2.94 -10.17
CA LEU A 93 11.04 -2.28 -11.20
C LEU A 93 11.63 -2.67 -12.57
N ARG A 94 10.77 -3.01 -13.52
CA ARG A 94 11.19 -3.45 -14.86
C ARG A 94 10.37 -2.79 -15.96
N THR A 95 11.02 -2.51 -17.08
CA THR A 95 10.35 -2.15 -18.33
C THR A 95 9.78 -3.43 -18.94
N GLU A 96 8.46 -3.61 -18.79
CA GLU A 96 7.73 -4.75 -19.35
C GLU A 96 6.32 -4.32 -19.71
N THR A 97 5.94 -4.53 -20.97
CA THR A 97 4.60 -4.18 -21.45
C THR A 97 3.60 -5.24 -21.03
N THR A 98 2.55 -4.79 -20.35
CA THR A 98 1.39 -5.60 -19.97
C THR A 98 0.11 -4.95 -20.50
N GLU A 99 -1.04 -5.58 -20.29
CA GLU A 99 -2.32 -4.92 -20.53
C GLU A 99 -2.55 -3.70 -19.60
N LYS A 100 -1.79 -3.58 -18.50
CA LYS A 100 -1.89 -2.52 -17.49
C LYS A 100 -0.66 -1.59 -17.39
N GLY A 101 -0.01 -1.32 -18.52
CA GLY A 101 1.07 -0.33 -18.61
C GLY A 101 2.35 -0.90 -19.18
N THR A 102 3.42 -0.11 -19.14
CA THR A 102 4.73 -0.42 -19.77
C THR A 102 5.85 -0.67 -18.75
N MET A 103 5.50 -0.68 -17.47
CA MET A 103 6.41 -1.01 -16.37
C MET A 103 5.71 -1.97 -15.42
N VAL A 104 6.50 -2.83 -14.77
CA VAL A 104 6.01 -3.77 -13.76
C VAL A 104 6.82 -3.65 -12.48
N PHE A 105 6.12 -3.69 -11.36
CA PHE A 105 6.73 -3.83 -10.04
C PHE A 105 6.55 -5.25 -9.55
N GLU A 106 7.66 -5.88 -9.17
CA GLU A 106 7.73 -7.30 -8.84
C GLU A 106 8.35 -7.52 -7.47
N GLN A 107 8.01 -8.64 -6.85
CA GLN A 107 8.62 -9.10 -5.61
C GLN A 107 9.14 -10.53 -5.79
N LEU A 108 10.33 -10.80 -5.28
CA LEU A 108 10.91 -12.13 -5.26
C LEU A 108 10.20 -13.01 -4.21
N LYS A 109 9.66 -14.15 -4.63
CA LYS A 109 9.14 -15.22 -3.78
C LYS A 109 9.57 -16.58 -4.32
N ASP A 110 10.06 -17.46 -3.45
CA ASP A 110 10.47 -18.82 -3.82
C ASP A 110 11.36 -18.88 -5.08
N ASN A 111 12.35 -17.97 -5.15
CA ASN A 111 13.26 -17.76 -6.28
C ASN A 111 12.61 -17.34 -7.61
N ASN A 112 11.34 -16.94 -7.60
CA ASN A 112 10.61 -16.43 -8.75
C ASN A 112 10.15 -15.00 -8.54
N TRP A 113 10.16 -14.20 -9.60
CA TRP A 113 9.62 -12.85 -9.56
C TRP A 113 8.11 -12.92 -9.78
N GLU A 114 7.36 -12.44 -8.79
CA GLU A 114 5.91 -12.33 -8.88
C GLU A 114 5.52 -10.87 -9.13
N LEU A 115 4.63 -10.68 -10.11
CA LEU A 115 3.99 -9.41 -10.38
C LEU A 115 3.20 -8.90 -9.15
N ARG A 116 3.38 -7.63 -8.82
CA ARG A 116 2.61 -6.92 -7.80
C ARG A 116 1.69 -5.88 -8.39
N TYR A 117 2.17 -5.12 -9.38
CA TYR A 117 1.32 -4.24 -10.17
C TYR A 117 1.96 -3.89 -11.50
N GLY A 118 1.12 -3.67 -12.51
CA GLY A 118 1.47 -2.98 -13.74
C GLY A 118 1.37 -1.47 -13.51
N LEU A 119 2.21 -0.70 -14.19
CA LEU A 119 2.35 0.73 -14.00
C LEU A 119 2.29 1.49 -15.33
N TYR A 120 1.47 2.54 -15.36
CA TYR A 120 1.41 3.51 -16.44
C TYR A 120 2.34 4.69 -16.09
N PRO A 121 3.39 4.96 -16.88
CA PRO A 121 4.37 6.00 -16.53
C PRO A 121 3.85 7.42 -16.72
N ASP A 122 2.71 7.60 -17.41
CA ASP A 122 2.11 8.91 -17.63
C ASP A 122 1.72 9.59 -16.32
N ALA A 123 2.02 10.89 -16.22
CA ALA A 123 1.67 11.68 -15.07
C ALA A 123 0.16 11.73 -14.83
N ILE A 124 -0.26 11.54 -13.59
CA ILE A 124 -1.64 11.76 -13.14
C ILE A 124 -1.74 13.01 -12.27
N ASN A 125 -2.96 13.54 -12.12
CA ASN A 125 -3.24 14.76 -11.36
C ASN A 125 -4.14 14.49 -10.15
N TRP A 126 -4.41 15.52 -9.35
CA TRP A 126 -5.27 15.43 -8.17
C TRP A 126 -6.70 14.94 -8.47
N SER A 127 -7.26 15.28 -9.63
CA SER A 127 -8.58 14.77 -10.05
C SER A 127 -8.56 13.25 -10.26
N HIS A 128 -7.42 12.67 -10.68
CA HIS A 128 -7.25 11.22 -10.73
C HIS A 128 -7.27 10.62 -9.32
N LEU A 129 -6.59 11.23 -8.35
CA LEU A 129 -6.59 10.77 -6.95
C LEU A 129 -8.02 10.81 -6.35
N ASP A 130 -8.80 11.84 -6.67
CA ASP A 130 -10.22 11.88 -6.30
C ASP A 130 -11.03 10.75 -6.95
N CYS A 131 -10.77 10.42 -8.21
CA CYS A 131 -11.39 9.28 -8.88
C CYS A 131 -11.02 7.95 -8.18
N VAL A 132 -9.74 7.75 -7.86
CA VAL A 132 -9.24 6.59 -7.12
C VAL A 132 -9.95 6.47 -5.78
N LYS A 133 -10.08 7.57 -5.04
CA LYS A 133 -10.86 7.62 -3.79
C LYS A 133 -12.30 7.16 -4.01
N GLN A 134 -12.99 7.70 -5.02
CA GLN A 134 -14.37 7.31 -5.30
C GLN A 134 -14.49 5.82 -5.64
N GLN A 135 -13.60 5.28 -6.47
CA GLN A 135 -13.57 3.85 -6.81
C GLN A 135 -13.30 2.98 -5.59
N ILE A 136 -12.31 3.32 -4.77
CA ILE A 136 -11.98 2.55 -3.57
C ILE A 136 -13.14 2.53 -2.57
N HIS A 137 -13.86 3.65 -2.40
CA HIS A 137 -14.95 3.74 -1.43
C HIS A 137 -16.25 3.11 -1.92
N HIS A 138 -16.57 3.17 -3.22
CA HIS A 138 -17.90 2.83 -3.71
C HIS A 138 -17.94 1.64 -4.67
N SER A 139 -16.80 1.21 -5.23
CA SER A 139 -16.79 0.07 -6.14
C SER A 139 -17.13 -1.23 -5.40
N PRO A 140 -17.99 -2.09 -5.96
CA PRO A 140 -18.22 -3.43 -5.43
C PRO A 140 -16.99 -4.33 -5.54
N GLU A 141 -16.00 -3.98 -6.38
CA GLU A 141 -14.75 -4.74 -6.53
C GLU A 141 -13.69 -4.37 -5.49
N SER A 142 -13.86 -3.24 -4.79
CA SER A 142 -12.91 -2.80 -3.77
C SER A 142 -12.96 -3.73 -2.56
N SER A 143 -11.81 -4.08 -2.01
CA SER A 143 -11.71 -4.77 -0.72
C SER A 143 -11.69 -3.78 0.46
N PHE A 144 -11.20 -2.56 0.23
CA PHE A 144 -10.99 -1.54 1.26
C PHE A 144 -12.28 -0.93 1.81
N ASN A 145 -13.43 -1.10 1.12
CA ASN A 145 -14.74 -0.69 1.63
C ASN A 145 -15.52 -1.86 2.28
N LYS A 146 -14.96 -3.07 2.29
CA LYS A 146 -15.59 -4.28 2.84
C LYS A 146 -14.98 -4.68 4.18
N ALA A 147 -13.67 -4.51 4.30
CA ALA A 147 -12.93 -5.01 5.45
C ALA A 147 -11.96 -3.97 6.02
N LEU A 148 -11.79 -4.01 7.34
CA LEU A 148 -10.78 -3.25 8.05
C LEU A 148 -9.38 -3.76 7.69
N LEU A 149 -8.50 -2.83 7.36
CA LEU A 149 -7.08 -3.13 7.19
C LEU A 149 -6.23 -2.01 7.77
N ILE A 150 -5.40 -2.37 8.74
CA ILE A 150 -4.33 -1.53 9.27
C ILE A 150 -3.03 -2.24 8.95
N ALA A 151 -2.10 -1.56 8.28
CA ALA A 151 -0.81 -2.12 7.88
C ALA A 151 0.28 -1.10 8.21
N LYS A 152 1.43 -1.59 8.69
CA LYS A 152 2.57 -0.72 9.03
C LYS A 152 3.87 -1.52 9.02
N LEU A 153 4.93 -0.87 8.51
CA LEU A 153 6.30 -1.34 8.62
C LEU A 153 6.89 -0.97 10.00
N THR A 154 7.67 -1.88 10.57
CA THR A 154 8.48 -1.68 11.78
C THR A 154 9.96 -1.78 11.44
N ASP A 155 10.83 -1.40 12.36
CA ASP A 155 12.28 -1.42 12.15
C ASP A 155 12.81 -2.82 11.79
N ASP A 156 12.11 -3.87 12.24
CA ASP A 156 12.50 -5.27 12.08
C ASP A 156 11.52 -6.11 11.22
N GLY A 157 10.50 -5.49 10.61
CA GLY A 157 9.40 -6.26 10.04
C GLY A 157 8.18 -5.47 9.59
N THR A 158 7.02 -6.13 9.62
CA THR A 158 5.71 -5.55 9.29
C THR A 158 4.64 -6.11 10.22
N TYR A 159 3.55 -5.38 10.40
CA TYR A 159 2.34 -5.97 10.96
C TYR A 159 1.10 -5.51 10.19
N SER A 160 0.07 -6.37 10.21
CA SER A 160 -1.28 -6.03 9.79
C SER A 160 -2.32 -6.44 10.82
N ILE A 161 -3.40 -5.67 10.90
CA ILE A 161 -4.59 -5.97 11.68
C ILE A 161 -5.79 -5.89 10.74
N ASN A 162 -6.62 -6.92 10.75
CA ASN A 162 -7.96 -6.93 10.16
C ASN A 162 -9.00 -7.31 11.24
N GLU A 163 -10.23 -7.64 10.85
CA GLU A 163 -11.29 -8.04 11.80
C GLU A 163 -10.99 -9.35 12.52
N ASP A 164 -10.23 -10.24 11.89
CA ASP A 164 -10.05 -11.61 12.37
C ASP A 164 -8.77 -11.79 13.18
N ARG A 165 -7.71 -11.03 12.88
CA ARG A 165 -6.38 -11.27 13.44
C ARG A 165 -5.42 -10.09 13.39
N TYR A 166 -4.44 -10.16 14.29
CA TYR A 166 -3.15 -9.52 14.19
C TYR A 166 -2.15 -10.48 13.54
N TYR A 167 -1.40 -10.00 12.56
CA TYR A 167 -0.31 -10.75 11.94
C TYR A 167 0.94 -9.88 11.91
N ARG A 168 2.06 -10.42 12.36
CA ARG A 168 3.37 -9.76 12.34
C ARG A 168 4.40 -10.67 11.68
N LYS A 169 5.22 -10.07 10.83
CA LYS A 169 6.39 -10.71 10.24
C LYS A 169 7.62 -9.92 10.63
N SER A 170 8.58 -10.54 11.31
CA SER A 170 9.88 -9.96 11.65
C SER A 170 11.01 -10.86 11.11
N SER A 171 12.27 -10.40 11.18
CA SER A 171 13.44 -11.18 10.71
C SER A 171 13.48 -12.60 11.30
N GLY A 172 12.99 -13.59 10.54
CA GLY A 172 12.97 -15.01 10.90
C GLY A 172 11.82 -15.47 11.79
N ASN A 173 10.82 -14.63 12.08
CA ASN A 173 9.66 -15.02 12.88
C ASN A 173 8.35 -14.49 12.31
N GLU A 174 7.29 -15.30 12.40
CA GLU A 174 5.93 -14.91 12.06
C GLU A 174 5.02 -15.18 13.24
N GLU A 175 4.25 -14.17 13.63
CA GLU A 175 3.30 -14.23 14.74
C GLU A 175 1.90 -13.98 14.21
N THR A 176 0.96 -14.86 14.59
CA THR A 176 -0.46 -14.69 14.27
C THR A 176 -1.26 -14.81 15.55
N LEU A 177 -2.09 -13.80 15.84
CA LEU A 177 -3.03 -13.80 16.95
C LEU A 177 -4.43 -13.56 16.39
N THR A 178 -5.28 -14.59 16.44
CA THR A 178 -6.69 -14.52 16.02
C THR A 178 -7.54 -13.96 17.14
N PHE A 179 -8.51 -13.12 16.79
CA PHE A 179 -9.45 -12.51 17.72
C PHE A 179 -10.69 -13.37 17.93
N GLN A 180 -11.14 -13.48 19.19
CA GLN A 180 -12.43 -14.07 19.53
C GLN A 180 -13.55 -13.02 19.57
N ASP A 181 -13.20 -11.76 19.84
CA ASP A 181 -14.13 -10.65 19.94
C ASP A 181 -13.47 -9.31 19.55
N HIS A 182 -14.29 -8.27 19.53
CA HIS A 182 -13.84 -6.92 19.23
C HIS A 182 -12.92 -6.30 20.29
N ASP A 183 -12.94 -6.80 21.54
CA ASP A 183 -12.08 -6.27 22.59
C ASP A 183 -10.62 -6.70 22.37
N GLU A 184 -10.40 -7.93 21.90
CA GLU A 184 -9.07 -8.41 21.49
C GLU A 184 -8.51 -7.64 20.28
N LEU A 185 -9.35 -7.36 19.28
CA LEU A 185 -8.99 -6.50 18.14
C LEU A 185 -8.59 -5.11 18.63
N LEU A 186 -9.44 -4.46 19.43
CA LEU A 186 -9.21 -3.12 19.95
C LEU A 186 -7.96 -3.06 20.82
N LYS A 187 -7.65 -4.12 21.58
CA LYS A 187 -6.41 -4.25 22.34
C LYS A 187 -5.18 -4.19 21.43
N GLN A 188 -5.17 -4.96 20.34
CA GLN A 188 -4.04 -4.94 19.40
C GLN A 188 -3.90 -3.60 18.68
N VAL A 189 -5.02 -2.98 18.27
CA VAL A 189 -4.97 -1.65 17.64
C VAL A 189 -4.44 -0.60 18.62
N ARG A 190 -4.86 -0.63 19.89
CA ARG A 190 -4.36 0.29 20.92
C ARG A 190 -2.86 0.11 21.18
N GLN A 191 -2.38 -1.13 21.17
CA GLN A 191 -0.99 -1.45 21.43
C GLN A 191 -0.05 -1.02 20.29
N HIS A 192 -0.48 -1.16 19.04
CA HIS A 192 0.41 -1.04 17.88
C HIS A 192 0.17 0.21 17.02
N ALA A 193 -1.07 0.72 16.95
CA ALA A 193 -1.43 1.85 16.09
C ALA A 193 -1.47 3.18 16.86
N ALA A 194 -1.48 4.29 16.12
CA ALA A 194 -1.63 5.62 16.71
C ALA A 194 -3.01 5.77 17.40
N PRO A 195 -3.14 6.60 18.46
CA PRO A 195 -4.43 6.81 19.14
C PRO A 195 -5.58 7.20 18.21
N ALA A 196 -5.31 8.03 17.20
CA ALA A 196 -6.35 8.41 16.23
C ALA A 196 -6.83 7.25 15.34
N VAL A 197 -5.98 6.24 15.10
CA VAL A 197 -6.37 5.02 14.39
C VAL A 197 -7.24 4.15 15.30
N TYR A 198 -6.89 4.04 16.58
CA TYR A 198 -7.72 3.35 17.58
C TYR A 198 -9.14 3.93 17.65
N GLU A 199 -9.28 5.25 17.78
CA GLU A 199 -10.61 5.90 17.81
C GLU A 199 -11.41 5.65 16.51
N ALA A 200 -10.73 5.65 15.36
CA ALA A 200 -11.39 5.33 14.10
C ALA A 200 -11.89 3.87 14.05
N THR A 201 -11.12 2.93 14.60
CA THR A 201 -11.51 1.52 14.71
C THR A 201 -12.71 1.35 15.66
N VAL A 202 -12.75 2.05 16.80
CA VAL A 202 -13.92 2.03 17.69
C VAL A 202 -15.18 2.48 16.95
N ASN A 203 -15.09 3.58 16.19
CA ASN A 203 -16.22 4.08 15.40
C ASN A 203 -16.66 3.09 14.32
N TYR A 204 -15.72 2.46 13.61
CA TYR A 204 -16.00 1.44 12.61
C TYR A 204 -16.81 0.27 13.20
N ILE A 205 -16.34 -0.27 14.34
CA ILE A 205 -17.02 -1.39 15.03
C ILE A 205 -18.44 -1.00 15.47
N ASN A 206 -18.61 0.22 15.99
CA ASN A 206 -19.92 0.70 16.42
C ASN A 206 -20.91 0.87 15.26
N GLN A 207 -20.43 1.27 14.08
CA GLN A 207 -21.26 1.38 12.88
C GLN A 207 -21.73 0.01 12.37
N GLN A 208 -20.89 -1.01 12.47
CA GLN A 208 -21.28 -2.38 12.12
C GLN A 208 -22.39 -2.91 13.04
N LYS A 209 -22.29 -2.66 14.35
CA LYS A 209 -23.34 -3.06 15.32
C LYS A 209 -24.70 -2.41 15.06
N LEU A 210 -24.73 -1.21 14.49
CA LEU A 210 -25.97 -0.50 14.13
C LEU A 210 -26.58 -0.99 12.80
N SER A 211 -25.84 -1.80 12.03
CA SER A 211 -26.24 -2.32 10.73
C SER A 211 -26.74 -3.77 10.79
N CYS A 212 -26.73 -4.39 11.98
CA CYS A 212 -27.28 -5.71 12.29
C CYS A 212 -28.55 -5.56 13.12
#